data_AF-A0A535J0I3-F1
#
_entry.id   AF-A0A535J0I3-F1
#
_cell.length_a   1.000
_cell.length_b   1.000
_cell.length_c   1.000
_cell.angle_alpha   90.00
_cell.angle_beta   90.00
_cell.angle_gamma   90.00
#
_symmetry.space_group_name_H-M   'P 1'
#
loop_
_entity.id
_entity.type
_entity.pdbx_description
1 polymer ?
#
loop_
_entity_poly.entity_id
_entity_poly.type
_entity_poly.pdbx_seq_one_letter_code
_entity_poly.pdbx_strand_id
1 'polypeptide(L)'
;MSNEGYQDRILTCRDCGQDFIFSSGEQEFYASRGLTNTPGRCPSCRAARRGRQSSTSHASSYTPRNSGEHYETTCATCGRPTSVPFIP
;
A
#
# COMPACT_ATOMS: atom_id res chain seq x y z
N MET A 1 -13.31 34.60 -16.77
CA MET A 1 -14.23 33.54 -16.35
C MET A 1 -13.42 32.41 -15.73
N SER A 2 -13.79 32.01 -14.51
CA SER A 2 -13.43 30.75 -13.82
C SER A 2 -11.94 30.44 -13.62
N ASN A 3 -11.41 30.73 -12.43
CA ASN A 3 -10.24 30.03 -11.90
C ASN A 3 -10.55 28.53 -11.90
N GLU A 4 -10.00 27.78 -12.86
CA GLU A 4 -9.92 26.31 -12.83
C GLU A 4 -8.81 25.84 -11.86
N GLY A 5 -8.56 26.63 -10.81
CA GLY A 5 -7.69 26.30 -9.70
C GLY A 5 -8.44 25.39 -8.73
N TYR A 6 -7.73 24.40 -8.21
CA TYR A 6 -8.17 23.43 -7.22
C TYR A 6 -9.31 23.95 -6.32
N GLN A 7 -10.49 23.34 -6.43
CA GLN A 7 -11.68 23.72 -5.66
C GLN A 7 -11.96 22.65 -4.61
N ASP A 8 -12.43 23.04 -3.44
CA ASP A 8 -12.83 22.08 -2.42
C ASP A 8 -13.94 21.16 -2.95
N ARG A 9 -13.71 19.85 -2.91
CA ARG A 9 -14.70 18.85 -3.34
C ARG A 9 -15.00 17.90 -2.21
N ILE A 10 -16.27 17.56 -2.03
CA ILE A 10 -16.67 16.52 -1.09
C ILE A 10 -16.57 15.17 -1.79
N LEU A 11 -15.87 14.22 -1.17
CA LEU A 11 -15.72 12.85 -1.63
C LEU A 11 -16.23 11.89 -0.57
N THR A 12 -16.79 10.76 -1.00
CA THR A 12 -17.25 9.71 -0.08
C THR A 12 -16.17 8.68 0.15
N CYS A 13 -15.89 8.36 1.42
CA CYS A 13 -14.89 7.37 1.79
C CYS A 13 -15.36 5.95 1.42
N ARG A 14 -14.54 5.20 0.68
CA ARG A 14 -14.87 3.81 0.31
C ARG A 14 -14.85 2.81 1.47
N ASP A 15 -14.18 3.13 2.58
CA ASP A 15 -14.09 2.23 3.73
C ASP A 15 -15.21 2.45 4.75
N CYS A 16 -15.55 3.71 5.07
CA CYS A 16 -16.53 4.05 6.12
C CYS A 16 -17.80 4.72 5.61
N GLY A 17 -17.89 5.04 4.32
CA GLY A 17 -19.05 5.70 3.72
C GLY A 17 -19.26 7.16 4.14
N GLN A 18 -18.36 7.74 4.94
CA GLN A 18 -18.47 9.13 5.37
C GLN A 18 -17.94 10.08 4.30
N ASP A 19 -18.59 11.23 4.19
CA ASP A 19 -18.17 12.32 3.34
C ASP A 19 -16.99 13.06 3.97
N PHE A 20 -15.99 13.41 3.15
CA PHE A 20 -14.82 14.17 3.56
C PHE A 20 -14.45 15.20 2.51
N ILE A 21 -13.83 16.28 2.95
CA ILE A 21 -13.41 17.39 2.08
C ILE A 21 -12.04 17.06 1.50
N PHE A 22 -11.95 17.09 0.17
CA PHE A 22 -10.72 17.12 -0.60
C PHE A 22 -10.46 18.56 -1.01
N SER A 23 -9.73 19.28 -0.15
CA SER A 23 -9.53 20.71 -0.27
C SER A 23 -8.58 21.07 -1.42
N SER A 24 -8.62 22.35 -1.82
CA SER A 24 -7.68 22.95 -2.76
C SER A 24 -6.22 22.69 -2.39
N GLY A 25 -5.85 22.89 -1.12
CA GLY A 25 -4.49 22.64 -0.64
C GLY A 25 -4.09 21.15 -0.67
N GLU A 26 -5.02 20.22 -0.43
CA GLU A 26 -4.74 18.79 -0.60
C GLU A 26 -4.55 18.44 -2.09
N GLN A 27 -5.29 19.06 -3.00
CA GLN A 27 -5.12 18.86 -4.43
C GLN A 27 -3.78 19.41 -4.95
N GLU A 28 -3.36 20.58 -4.48
CA GLU A 28 -2.04 21.15 -4.76
C GLU A 28 -0.92 20.22 -4.26
N PHE A 29 -1.08 19.65 -3.07
CA PHE A 29 -0.14 18.66 -2.55
C PHE A 29 -0.07 17.42 -3.45
N TYR A 30 -1.20 16.90 -3.92
CA TYR A 30 -1.25 15.76 -4.83
C TYR A 30 -0.58 16.09 -6.17
N ALA A 31 -0.89 17.25 -6.75
CA ALA A 31 -0.31 17.72 -7.99
C ALA A 31 1.22 17.91 -7.89
N SER A 32 1.71 18.54 -6.81
CA SER A 32 3.15 18.74 -6.57
C SER A 32 3.94 17.43 -6.44
N ARG A 33 3.25 16.34 -6.05
CA ARG A 33 3.83 15.00 -5.91
C ARG A 33 3.64 14.14 -7.16
N GLY A 34 3.00 14.67 -8.21
CA GLY A 34 2.65 13.91 -9.41
C GLY A 34 1.55 12.86 -9.19
N LEU A 35 0.78 12.96 -8.10
CA LEU A 35 -0.37 12.09 -7.85
C LEU A 35 -1.58 12.68 -8.59
N THR A 36 -1.97 12.04 -9.68
CA THR A 36 -3.18 12.39 -10.46
C THR A 36 -4.46 11.77 -9.89
N ASN A 37 -4.32 10.81 -8.97
CA ASN A 37 -5.45 10.09 -8.37
C ASN A 37 -6.01 10.81 -7.15
N THR A 38 -7.33 10.92 -7.07
CA THR A 38 -8.01 11.48 -5.88
C THR A 38 -7.95 10.52 -4.69
N PRO A 39 -7.95 11.03 -3.44
CA PRO A 39 -8.03 10.17 -2.26
C PRO A 39 -9.34 9.36 -2.28
N GLY A 40 -9.23 8.03 -2.20
CA GLY A 40 -10.39 7.14 -2.04
C GLY A 40 -10.84 6.95 -0.58
N ARG A 41 -10.11 7.52 0.38
CA ARG A 41 -10.32 7.34 1.82
C ARG A 41 -10.18 8.65 2.57
N CYS A 42 -11.06 8.86 3.56
CA CYS A 42 -10.98 10.00 4.45
C CYS A 42 -9.69 9.98 5.30
N PRO A 43 -9.28 11.15 5.84
CA PRO A 43 -8.06 11.27 6.66
C PRO A 43 -8.02 10.29 7.85
N SER A 44 -9.16 10.04 8.50
CA SER A 44 -9.25 9.12 9.64
C SER A 44 -8.99 7.66 9.24
N CYS A 45 -9.57 7.17 8.14
CA CYS A 45 -9.29 5.82 7.61
C CYS A 45 -7.83 5.70 7.11
N ARG A 46 -7.29 6.75 6.48
CA ARG A 46 -5.86 6.81 6.11
C ARG A 46 -4.96 6.71 7.33
N ALA A 47 -5.27 7.47 8.40
CA ALA A 47 -4.52 7.46 9.65
C ALA A 47 -4.62 6.10 10.38
N ALA A 48 -5.82 5.51 10.47
CA ALA A 48 -6.03 4.21 11.09
C ALA A 48 -5.21 3.09 10.40
N ARG A 49 -5.10 3.13 9.07
CA ARG A 49 -4.27 2.18 8.32
C ARG A 49 -2.78 2.38 8.58
N ARG A 50 -2.30 3.63 8.62
CA ARG A 50 -0.90 3.94 9.00
C ARG A 50 -0.61 3.51 10.44
N GLY A 51 -1.53 3.78 11.37
CA GLY A 51 -1.42 3.41 12.78
C GLY A 51 -1.35 1.90 13.00
N ARG A 52 -2.11 1.11 12.23
CA ARG A 52 -2.01 -0.37 12.25
C ARG A 52 -0.65 -0.89 11.79
N GLN A 53 0.02 -0.18 10.87
CA GLN A 53 1.36 -0.54 10.42
C GLN A 53 2.44 -0.12 11.42
N SER A 54 2.23 0.99 12.14
CA SER A 54 3.13 1.45 13.22
C SER A 54 2.91 0.75 14.57
N SER A 55 1.81 0.03 14.77
CA SER A 55 1.58 -0.78 15.98
C SER A 55 2.11 -2.21 15.85
N THR A 56 2.59 -2.61 14.67
CA THR A 56 3.34 -3.86 14.45
C THR A 56 4.86 -3.65 14.57
N SER A 57 5.35 -2.48 15.00
CA SER A 57 6.79 -2.24 15.18
C SER A 57 7.31 -2.37 16.62
N HIS A 58 6.53 -2.91 17.56
CA HIS A 58 7.04 -3.23 18.91
C HIS A 58 6.62 -4.62 19.43
N ALA A 59 6.21 -5.53 18.55
CA ALA A 59 5.96 -6.93 18.91
C ALA A 59 6.22 -7.88 17.73
N SER A 60 7.47 -7.96 17.31
CA SER A 60 8.02 -9.20 16.75
C SER A 60 9.46 -9.25 17.20
N SER A 61 9.74 -9.87 18.34
CA SER A 61 10.05 -11.31 18.35
C SER A 61 10.87 -11.66 17.12
N TYR A 62 12.16 -11.84 17.39
CA TYR A 62 13.16 -12.45 16.55
C TYR A 62 12.62 -13.80 16.01
N THR A 63 11.79 -13.74 14.98
CA THR A 63 11.30 -14.90 14.25
C THR A 63 11.74 -14.69 12.82
N PRO A 64 12.90 -15.25 12.42
CA PRO A 64 13.26 -15.30 11.02
C PRO A 64 12.19 -16.11 10.29
N ARG A 65 11.21 -15.42 9.70
CA ARG A 65 10.19 -15.98 8.80
C ARG A 65 10.80 -16.15 7.40
N ASN A 66 11.94 -16.81 7.31
CA ASN A 66 12.50 -17.21 6.03
C ASN A 66 13.34 -18.49 6.17
N SER A 67 12.63 -19.58 6.42
CA SER A 67 13.13 -20.93 6.15
C SER A 67 12.01 -21.68 5.44
N GLY A 68 11.56 -21.15 4.29
CA GLY A 68 10.93 -22.05 3.32
C GLY A 68 11.99 -23.09 2.99
N GLU A 69 11.74 -24.34 3.34
CA GLU A 69 12.68 -25.44 3.06
C GLU A 69 12.83 -25.50 1.53
N HIS A 70 14.00 -25.13 1.02
CA HIS A 70 14.29 -25.29 -0.39
C HIS A 70 14.92 -26.67 -0.57
N TYR A 71 14.37 -27.45 -1.49
CA TYR A 71 14.84 -28.80 -1.80
C TYR A 71 15.71 -28.75 -3.05
N GLU A 72 16.86 -29.43 -3.00
CA GLU A 72 17.74 -29.57 -4.17
C GLU A 72 17.15 -30.59 -5.14
N THR A 73 16.95 -30.18 -6.39
CA THR A 73 16.44 -31.03 -7.48
C THR A 73 17.19 -30.76 -8.78
N THR A 74 17.12 -31.67 -9.75
CA THR A 74 17.79 -31.52 -11.05
C THR A 74 16.81 -30.95 -12.07
N CYS A 75 17.20 -29.87 -12.76
CA CYS A 75 16.35 -29.27 -13.80
C CYS A 75 16.20 -30.20 -15.01
N ALA A 76 14.95 -30.54 -15.39
CA ALA A 76 14.66 -31.44 -16.51
C ALA A 76 15.15 -30.95 -17.88
N THR A 77 15.29 -29.63 -18.07
CA THR A 77 15.67 -29.03 -19.37
C THR A 77 17.19 -28.99 -19.57
N CYS A 78 17.96 -28.74 -18.51
CA CYS A 78 19.39 -28.48 -18.62
C CYS A 78 20.28 -29.40 -17.76
N GLY A 79 19.69 -30.24 -16.90
CA GLY A 79 20.41 -31.23 -16.10
C GLY A 79 21.26 -30.67 -14.96
N ARG A 80 21.11 -29.39 -14.61
CA ARG A 80 21.88 -28.75 -13.53
C ARG A 80 21.12 -28.79 -12.20
N PRO A 81 21.82 -28.85 -11.06
CA PRO A 81 21.19 -28.76 -9.74
C PRO A 81 20.54 -27.38 -9.55
N THR A 82 19.31 -27.37 -9.03
CA THR A 82 18.53 -26.17 -8.74
C THR A 82 17.76 -26.34 -7.44
N SER A 83 17.46 -25.22 -6.81
CA SER A 83 16.78 -25.16 -5.51
C SER A 83 15.32 -24.77 -5.72
N VAL A 84 14.37 -25.62 -5.30
CA VAL A 84 12.92 -25.41 -5.49
C VAL A 84 12.18 -25.32 -4.15
N PRO A 85 11.13 -24.48 -4.05
CA PRO A 85 10.38 -24.27 -2.80
C PRO A 85 9.30 -25.33 -2.54
N PHE A 86 9.33 -26.46 -3.25
CA PHE A 86 8.39 -27.57 -3.13
C PHE A 86 9.16 -28.90 -3.13
N ILE A 87 8.59 -29.93 -2.50
CA ILE A 87 9.19 -31.27 -2.46
C ILE A 87 9.12 -31.85 -3.89
N PRO A 88 10.25 -32.28 -4.48
CA PRO A 88 10.29 -32.89 -5.81
C PRO A 88 9.60 -34.26 -5.87
#